data_AF-A0ABD6ET49-F1
#
_entry.id   AF-A0ABD6ET49-F1
#
_cell.length_a   1.000
_cell.length_b   1.000
_cell.length_c   1.000
_cell.angle_alpha   90.00
_cell.angle_beta   90.00
_cell.angle_gamma   90.00
#
_symmetry.space_group_name_H-M   'P 1'
#
loop_
_entity.id
_entity.type
_entity.pdbx_description
1 polymer ?
#
loop_
_entity_poly.entity_id
_entity_poly.type
_entity_poly.pdbx_seq_one_letter_code
_entity_poly.pdbx_strand_id
1 'polypeptide(L)'
;MMSNVFLMLIVSLSLFISFSEALTNKEICNRDGPLFHPCRCCKVNCWYSIASAATHELGHIPGQEGENEALATLRLIRMCMIAECSDICSVRSVLMPRMPMSSLNIANVANPQN
;
A
#
# COMPACT_ATOMS: atom_id res chain seq x y z
N MET A 1 7.02 -30.44 28.31
CA MET A 1 8.03 -29.72 27.51
C MET A 1 7.73 -29.64 26.01
N MET A 2 6.85 -30.47 25.43
CA MET A 2 6.54 -30.46 23.98
C MET A 2 5.63 -29.32 23.50
N SER A 3 4.81 -28.72 24.38
CA SER A 3 3.87 -27.64 24.01
C SER A 3 4.56 -26.36 23.51
N ASN A 4 5.65 -25.95 24.17
CA ASN A 4 6.35 -24.71 23.83
C ASN A 4 7.13 -24.80 22.51
N VAL A 5 7.57 -26.00 22.13
CA VAL A 5 8.26 -26.25 20.85
C VAL A 5 7.29 -26.09 19.68
N PHE A 6 6.05 -26.57 19.84
CA PHE A 6 5.02 -26.46 18.82
C PHE A 6 4.58 -25.01 18.61
N LEU A 7 4.44 -24.23 19.69
CA LEU A 7 4.14 -22.79 19.62
C LEU A 7 5.24 -22.01 18.90
N MET A 8 6.51 -22.29 19.18
CA MET A 8 7.63 -21.62 18.51
C MET A 8 7.67 -21.92 17.00
N LEU A 9 7.36 -23.16 16.60
CA LEU A 9 7.26 -23.55 15.18
C LEU A 9 6.12 -22.83 14.46
N ILE A 10 4.95 -22.72 15.08
CA ILE A 10 3.79 -22.02 14.51
C ILE A 10 4.09 -20.52 14.34
N VAL A 11 4.67 -19.87 15.35
CA VAL A 11 5.02 -18.45 15.29
C VAL A 11 6.06 -18.19 14.20
N SER A 12 7.08 -19.05 14.12
CA SER A 12 8.10 -18.95 13.07
C SER A 12 7.48 -19.12 11.68
N LEU A 13 6.66 -20.14 11.47
CA LEU A 13 5.99 -20.39 10.19
C LEU A 13 5.06 -19.23 9.78
N SER A 14 4.36 -18.62 10.74
CA SER A 14 3.47 -17.48 10.51
C SER A 14 4.24 -16.22 10.07
N LEU A 15 5.41 -15.99 10.66
CA LEU A 15 6.34 -14.92 10.26
C LEU A 15 6.89 -15.16 8.85
N PHE A 16 7.26 -16.41 8.52
CA PHE A 16 7.76 -16.77 7.19
C PHE A 16 6.71 -16.59 6.08
N ILE A 17 5.44 -16.94 6.33
CA ILE A 17 4.35 -16.79 5.36
C ILE A 17 4.10 -15.30 5.05
N SER A 18 4.03 -14.45 6.08
CA SER A 18 3.77 -13.01 5.95
C SER A 18 4.88 -12.29 5.14
N PHE A 19 6.13 -12.68 5.35
CA PHE A 19 7.27 -12.10 4.63
C PHE A 19 7.28 -12.48 3.15
N SER A 20 6.86 -13.70 2.83
CA SER A 20 6.82 -14.21 1.45
C SER A 20 5.79 -13.46 0.59
N GLU A 21 4.65 -13.07 1.15
CA GLU A 21 3.60 -12.35 0.43
C GLU A 21 4.00 -10.91 0.05
N ALA A 22 4.77 -10.22 0.92
CA ALA A 22 5.28 -8.89 0.61
C ALA A 22 6.32 -8.90 -0.53
N LEU A 23 7.22 -9.90 -0.52
CA LEU A 23 8.24 -10.07 -1.55
C LEU A 23 7.66 -10.48 -2.91
N THR A 24 6.70 -11.40 -2.91
CA THR A 24 6.06 -11.87 -4.15
C THR A 24 5.34 -10.72 -4.87
N ASN A 25 4.69 -9.79 -4.17
CA ASN A 25 4.04 -8.65 -4.82
C ASN A 25 5.01 -7.73 -5.56
N LYS A 26 6.19 -7.46 -4.98
CA LYS A 26 7.25 -6.66 -5.61
C LYS A 26 7.92 -7.43 -6.74
N GLU A 27 8.17 -8.73 -6.55
CA GLU A 27 8.79 -9.57 -7.59
C GLU A 27 7.88 -9.84 -8.77
N ILE A 28 6.58 -10.03 -8.59
CA ILE A 28 5.64 -10.29 -9.70
C ILE A 28 5.60 -9.11 -10.67
N CYS A 29 5.59 -7.88 -10.16
CA CYS A 29 5.64 -6.69 -10.99
C CYS A 29 7.02 -6.40 -11.60
N ASN A 30 8.07 -7.07 -11.12
CA ASN A 30 9.44 -6.93 -11.59
C ASN A 30 9.87 -8.08 -12.54
N ARG A 31 9.38 -9.31 -12.36
CA ARG A 31 9.70 -10.51 -13.16
C ARG A 31 8.77 -10.70 -14.36
N ASP A 32 7.47 -10.72 -14.12
CA ASP A 32 6.46 -10.88 -15.19
C ASP A 32 6.08 -9.52 -15.81
N GLY A 33 6.58 -8.44 -15.21
CA GLY A 33 6.47 -7.07 -15.69
C GLY A 33 5.05 -6.51 -15.65
N PRO A 34 4.88 -5.21 -15.91
CA PRO A 34 3.57 -4.56 -15.97
C PRO A 34 2.68 -5.10 -17.10
N LEU A 35 3.21 -5.94 -18.00
CA LEU A 35 2.50 -6.46 -19.16
C LEU A 35 1.49 -7.57 -18.81
N PHE A 36 1.80 -8.44 -17.84
CA PHE A 36 0.91 -9.56 -17.47
C PHE A 36 -0.12 -9.17 -16.40
N HIS A 37 0.24 -8.24 -15.51
CA HIS A 37 -0.63 -7.82 -14.40
C HIS A 37 -0.68 -6.28 -14.22
N PRO A 38 -1.08 -5.52 -15.25
CA PRO A 38 -0.96 -4.05 -15.26
C PRO A 38 -1.74 -3.38 -14.12
N CYS A 39 -2.97 -3.86 -13.83
CA CYS A 39 -3.79 -3.31 -12.76
C CYS A 39 -3.18 -3.55 -11.36
N ARG A 40 -2.71 -4.78 -11.09
CA ARG A 40 -2.09 -5.13 -9.80
C ARG A 40 -0.83 -4.30 -9.60
N CYS A 41 0.00 -4.17 -10.62
CA CYS A 41 1.24 -3.44 -10.54
C CYS A 41 1.06 -1.93 -10.41
N CYS A 42 0.03 -1.36 -11.04
CA CYS A 42 -0.34 0.04 -10.79
C CYS A 42 -0.70 0.27 -9.32
N LYS A 43 -1.55 -0.59 -8.73
CA LYS A 43 -1.94 -0.48 -7.32
C LYS A 43 -0.75 -0.61 -6.37
N VAL A 44 0.10 -1.61 -6.59
CA VAL A 44 1.32 -1.82 -5.81
C VAL A 44 2.25 -0.61 -5.92
N ASN A 45 2.40 -0.03 -7.11
CA ASN A 45 3.21 1.17 -7.31
C ASN A 45 2.65 2.38 -6.55
N CYS A 46 1.34 2.63 -6.63
CA CYS A 46 0.67 3.68 -5.85
C CYS A 46 0.89 3.52 -4.34
N TRP A 47 0.80 2.29 -3.84
CA TRP A 47 1.06 1.99 -2.43
C TRP A 47 2.49 2.35 -2.03
N TYR A 48 3.49 1.81 -2.74
CA TYR A 48 4.90 2.03 -2.41
C TYR A 48 5.34 3.48 -2.58
N SER A 49 4.91 4.15 -3.65
CA SER A 49 5.31 5.53 -3.93
C SER A 49 4.80 6.49 -2.85
N ILE A 50 3.50 6.43 -2.52
CA ILE A 50 2.91 7.31 -1.51
C ILE A 50 3.41 6.94 -0.10
N ALA A 51 3.51 5.66 0.25
CA ALA A 51 4.04 5.24 1.55
C ALA A 51 5.51 5.68 1.75
N SER A 52 6.34 5.56 0.70
CA SER A 52 7.74 6.01 0.74
C SER A 52 7.83 7.53 0.86
N ALA A 53 7.01 8.27 0.12
CA ALA A 53 6.97 9.74 0.21
C ALA A 53 6.50 10.19 1.60
N ALA A 54 5.43 9.60 2.13
CA ALA A 54 4.94 9.90 3.47
C ALA A 54 6.01 9.58 4.54
N THR A 55 6.72 8.47 4.42
CA THR A 55 7.82 8.13 5.34
C THR A 55 8.94 9.16 5.28
N HIS A 56 9.25 9.69 4.09
CA HIS A 56 10.25 10.73 3.91
C HIS A 56 9.82 12.06 4.55
N GLU A 57 8.58 12.48 4.33
CA GLU A 57 8.04 13.74 4.87
C GLU A 57 7.82 13.71 6.39
N LEU A 58 7.41 12.56 6.92
CA LEU A 58 7.19 12.39 8.36
C LEU A 58 8.50 12.12 9.12
N GLY A 59 9.48 11.51 8.47
CA GLY A 59 10.70 11.00 9.12
C GLY A 59 10.51 9.65 9.82
N HIS A 60 9.30 9.09 9.81
CA HIS A 60 8.93 7.78 10.36
C HIS A 60 7.85 7.10 9.53
N ILE A 61 7.55 5.84 9.84
CA ILE A 61 6.55 5.06 9.10
C ILE A 61 5.14 5.58 9.45
N PRO A 62 4.28 5.85 8.45
CA PRO A 62 2.90 6.27 8.65
C PRO A 62 2.14 5.45 9.70
N GLY A 63 1.62 6.13 10.73
CA GLY A 63 0.87 5.50 11.82
C GLY A 63 1.67 5.27 13.10
N GLN A 64 2.97 5.57 13.11
CA GLN A 64 3.80 5.44 14.29
C GLN A 64 3.42 6.45 15.38
N GLU A 65 3.05 7.68 15.01
CA GLU A 65 2.68 8.74 15.95
C GLU A 65 1.16 8.92 16.10
N GLY A 66 0.35 8.26 15.25
CA GLY A 66 -1.11 8.24 15.43
C GLY A 66 -1.90 7.63 14.27
N GLU A 67 -3.11 7.16 14.59
CA GLU A 67 -4.02 6.56 13.60
C GLU A 67 -4.42 7.54 12.48
N ASN A 68 -4.52 8.84 12.81
CA ASN A 68 -4.88 9.88 11.84
C ASN A 68 -3.86 10.01 10.70
N GLU A 69 -2.56 9.84 11.00
CA GLU A 69 -1.46 9.87 10.03
C GLU A 69 -1.54 8.67 9.08
N ALA A 70 -1.84 7.49 9.63
CA ALA A 70 -2.07 6.28 8.85
C ALA A 70 -3.30 6.45 7.93
N LEU A 71 -4.42 6.95 8.47
CA LEU A 71 -5.64 7.19 7.69
C LEU A 71 -5.44 8.24 6.60
N ALA A 72 -4.71 9.33 6.87
CA ALA A 72 -4.37 10.33 5.87
C ALA A 72 -3.55 9.71 4.73
N THR A 73 -2.52 8.92 5.08
CA THR A 73 -1.69 8.22 4.09
C THR A 73 -2.50 7.21 3.26
N LEU A 74 -3.35 6.41 3.90
CA LEU A 74 -4.23 5.45 3.22
C LEU A 74 -5.22 6.13 2.27
N ARG A 75 -5.73 7.32 2.63
CA ARG A 75 -6.58 8.12 1.74
C ARG A 75 -5.81 8.57 0.50
N LEU A 76 -4.56 9.01 0.65
CA LEU A 76 -3.72 9.39 -0.48
C LEU A 76 -3.41 8.20 -1.38
N ILE A 77 -3.05 7.04 -0.82
CA ILE A 77 -2.83 5.81 -1.58
C ILE A 77 -4.08 5.44 -2.37
N ARG A 78 -5.25 5.49 -1.74
CA ARG A 78 -6.53 5.19 -2.41
C ARG A 78 -6.82 6.19 -3.54
N MET A 79 -6.55 7.47 -3.34
CA MET A 79 -6.71 8.48 -4.38
C MET A 79 -5.78 8.24 -5.57
N CYS A 80 -4.52 7.86 -5.33
CA CYS A 80 -3.60 7.43 -6.39
C CYS A 80 -4.18 6.25 -7.19
N MET A 81 -4.67 5.21 -6.50
CA MET A 81 -5.24 4.04 -7.18
C MET A 81 -6.47 4.38 -8.02
N ILE A 82 -7.33 5.30 -7.56
CA ILE A 82 -8.51 5.72 -8.32
C ILE A 82 -8.12 6.60 -9.50
N ALA A 83 -7.15 7.51 -9.34
CA ALA A 83 -6.75 8.44 -10.39
C ALA A 83 -5.92 7.77 -11.50
N GLU A 84 -4.95 6.96 -11.11
CA GLU A 84 -3.94 6.38 -12.03
C GLU A 84 -4.34 5.00 -12.52
N CYS A 85 -4.96 4.19 -11.65
CA CYS A 85 -5.22 2.79 -11.97
C CYS A 85 -6.64 2.52 -12.46
N SER A 86 -7.57 3.48 -12.45
CA SER A 86 -8.97 3.23 -12.87
C SER A 86 -9.08 2.74 -14.30
N ASP A 87 -8.30 3.34 -15.20
CA ASP A 87 -8.37 3.07 -16.64
C ASP A 87 -7.65 1.74 -16.97
N ILE A 88 -6.71 1.34 -16.13
CA ILE A 88 -5.94 0.09 -16.23
C ILE A 88 -6.74 -1.08 -15.61
N CYS A 89 -7.42 -0.81 -14.50
CA CYS A 89 -8.21 -1.75 -13.71
C CYS A 89 -9.67 -1.77 -14.16
N SER A 90 -9.93 -1.98 -15.45
CA SER A 90 -11.31 -2.14 -15.94
C SER A 90 -11.92 -3.42 -15.40
N VAL A 91 -12.74 -3.30 -14.34
CA VAL A 91 -13.72 -4.32 -13.94
C VAL A 91 -15.04 -3.59 -13.78
N ARG A 92 -15.89 -3.66 -14.81
CA ARG A 92 -17.31 -3.29 -14.85
C ARG A 92 -17.70 -2.25 -13.78
N SER A 93 -17.53 -0.99 -14.15
CA SER A 93 -17.96 0.23 -13.45
C SER A 93 -19.11 0.04 -12.46
N VAL A 94 -18.79 -0.11 -11.17
CA VAL A 94 -19.59 0.56 -10.14
C VAL A 94 -18.98 1.93 -9.97
N LEU A 95 -19.56 2.87 -10.72
CA LEU A 95 -19.31 4.30 -10.78
C LEU A 95 -18.68 4.87 -9.48
N MET A 96 -17.36 5.03 -9.45
CA MET A 96 -16.72 5.97 -8.53
C MET A 96 -16.35 7.23 -9.35
N PRO A 97 -16.89 8.41 -9.00
CA PRO A 97 -16.59 9.65 -9.69
C PRO A 97 -15.08 9.93 -9.69
N ARG A 98 -14.53 10.14 -10.88
CA ARG A 98 -13.15 10.55 -11.13
C ARG A 98 -12.98 11.97 -10.55
N MET A 99 -12.21 12.12 -9.47
CA MET A 99 -11.84 13.45 -8.97
C MET A 99 -10.54 13.91 -9.63
N PRO A 100 -10.42 15.19 -10.02
CA PRO A 100 -9.19 15.73 -10.60
C PRO A 100 -8.05 15.77 -9.57
N MET A 101 -6.86 15.39 -10.03
CA MET A 101 -5.64 15.10 -9.26
C MET A 101 -4.89 16.36 -8.75
N SER A 102 -5.42 17.56 -8.95
CA SER A 102 -4.72 18.83 -8.70
C SER A 102 -4.60 19.23 -7.22
N SER A 103 -4.76 18.30 -6.27
CA SER A 103 -4.67 18.60 -4.82
C SER A 103 -4.11 17.48 -3.94
N LEU A 104 -3.42 16.48 -4.49
CA LEU A 104 -2.80 15.41 -3.69
C LEU A 104 -1.52 15.93 -3.00
N ASN A 105 -1.69 16.72 -1.95
CA ASN A 105 -0.58 17.33 -1.22
C ASN A 105 -0.11 16.39 -0.10
N ILE A 106 1.03 15.73 -0.31
CA ILE A 106 1.64 14.82 0.69
C ILE A 106 1.99 15.57 1.98
N ALA A 107 2.21 16.88 1.90
CA ALA A 107 2.37 17.77 3.05
C ALA A 107 1.19 17.71 4.04
N ASN A 108 -0.03 17.38 3.59
CA ASN A 108 -1.20 17.24 4.46
C ASN A 108 -1.17 15.95 5.32
N VAL A 109 -0.25 15.02 5.06
CA VAL A 109 -0.03 13.85 5.94
C VAL A 109 0.59 14.28 7.26
N ALA A 110 1.53 15.23 7.22
CA ALA A 110 2.21 15.75 8.41
C ALA A 110 1.30 16.62 9.29
N ASN A 111 0.17 17.09 8.76
CA ASN A 111 -0.84 17.82 9.54
C ASN A 111 -2.27 17.48 9.07
N PRO A 112 -2.87 16.39 9.59
CA PRO A 112 -4.21 15.95 9.18
C PRO A 112 -5.36 16.77 9.79
N GLN A 113 -5.08 17.86 10.52
CA GLN A 113 -6.06 18.70 11.22
C GLN A 113 -6.27 20.09 10.58
N ASN A 114 -5.65 20.36 9.42
CA ASN A 114 -5.85 21.60 8.65
C ASN A 114 -6.88 21.41 7.53
#